data_AF-A0A7C4ANI5-F1
#
_entry.id   AF-A0A7C4ANI5-F1
#
_cell.length_a   1.000
_cell.length_b   1.000
_cell.length_c   1.000
_cell.angle_alpha   90.00
_cell.angle_beta   90.00
_cell.angle_gamma   90.00
#
_symmetry.space_group_name_H-M   'P 1'
#
loop_
_entity.id
_entity.type
_entity.pdbx_description
1 polymer ?
#
loop_
_entity_poly.entity_id
_entity_poly.type
_entity_poly.pdbx_seq_one_letter_code
_entity_poly.pdbx_strand_id
1 'polypeptide(L)'
;MSMKKFFAFLVCVWVMSFSVGCKEQGCDPSTTQRCFCPDGTVKEQVCKQDGSGWEPCTCIYYTAWCDNSTGLCWQDPQKDAYIEDDIGVTQPDAIRYCKELVLGGYNDWRLPTIDELRTLIRGNPATESGGECGLVEGSSRSAMNDEACLPIEEFSGPGIGGCYWPTELTGSCDRPDPGAQGHPLEYCSSTVSADDPNWIADVMFDNGGVCFNHIHSYAEVRCVRNAPTTPPACDPLSPPCTPGETRRCLAANLKIGAQVCSDDGSCFGPCDSTGFIPSKNRDVSETCDRIELTIRVPEKLAKPPVQLMAFLYDAKTWSWPPNRPPDGGTDYNQVMNPDIDVDKPFHMTVPGCTYYREKCLSGQYMLYVALMNSATMPPTMQEGDYWWGMQQEPILLGSGKQKIIEMDITLVPYKK
;
A
#
# COMPACT_ATOMS: atom_id res chain seq x y z
N MET A 1 -31.54 84.04 -65.96
CA MET A 1 -30.97 82.74 -65.57
C MET A 1 -31.03 82.65 -64.05
N SER A 2 -31.91 81.78 -63.53
CA SER A 2 -32.32 81.75 -62.12
C SER A 2 -31.42 80.81 -61.30
N MET A 3 -30.88 81.33 -60.19
CA MET A 3 -30.17 80.60 -59.15
C MET A 3 -31.15 79.73 -58.34
N LYS A 4 -30.85 78.45 -58.14
CA LYS A 4 -31.42 77.64 -57.05
C LYS A 4 -30.30 76.95 -56.27
N LYS A 5 -30.28 77.24 -54.97
CA LYS A 5 -29.44 76.64 -53.93
C LYS A 5 -29.86 75.18 -53.69
N PHE A 6 -28.90 74.26 -53.61
CA PHE A 6 -29.12 72.90 -53.13
C PHE A 6 -28.52 72.77 -51.71
N PHE A 7 -29.36 72.39 -50.76
CA PHE A 7 -28.99 72.03 -49.39
C PHE A 7 -28.38 70.62 -49.39
N ALA A 8 -27.18 70.45 -48.85
CA ALA A 8 -26.58 69.14 -48.59
C ALA A 8 -26.94 68.71 -47.16
N PHE A 9 -27.71 67.61 -47.05
CA PHE A 9 -27.95 66.91 -45.79
C PHE A 9 -26.74 65.99 -45.53
N LEU A 10 -25.99 66.25 -44.46
CA LEU A 10 -24.91 65.39 -43.99
C LEU A 10 -25.54 64.27 -43.12
N VAL A 11 -25.63 63.05 -43.64
CA VAL A 11 -26.01 61.87 -42.85
C VAL A 11 -24.74 61.29 -42.24
N CYS A 12 -24.56 61.44 -40.93
CA CYS A 12 -23.53 60.72 -40.19
C CYS A 12 -23.90 59.22 -40.15
N VAL A 13 -23.15 58.41 -40.90
CA VAL A 13 -23.22 56.94 -40.79
C VAL A 13 -22.37 56.52 -39.59
N TRP A 14 -23.03 56.17 -38.49
CA TRP A 14 -22.41 55.51 -37.35
C TRP A 14 -22.12 54.06 -37.74
N VAL A 15 -20.86 53.74 -38.06
CA VAL A 15 -20.42 52.35 -38.21
C VAL A 15 -20.26 51.78 -36.80
N MET A 16 -21.30 51.12 -36.28
CA MET A 16 -21.15 50.24 -35.14
C MET A 16 -20.26 49.07 -35.57
N SER A 17 -18.99 49.12 -35.15
CA SER A 17 -18.13 47.94 -35.17
C SER A 17 -18.73 46.92 -34.19
N PHE A 18 -19.40 45.90 -34.73
CA PHE A 18 -19.63 44.67 -33.98
C PHE A 18 -18.29 43.94 -33.91
N SER A 19 -17.52 44.22 -32.86
CA SER A 19 -16.53 43.28 -32.36
C SER A 19 -17.33 42.06 -31.88
N VAL A 20 -17.43 41.04 -32.74
CA VAL A 20 -17.67 39.67 -32.29
C VAL A 20 -16.40 39.29 -31.53
N GLY A 21 -16.32 39.72 -30.27
CA GLY A 21 -15.39 39.12 -29.35
C GLY A 21 -15.75 37.65 -29.26
N CYS A 22 -14.81 36.77 -29.57
CA CYS A 22 -14.90 35.38 -29.15
C CYS A 22 -15.18 35.42 -27.65
N LYS A 23 -16.42 35.04 -27.26
CA LYS A 23 -16.74 34.80 -25.85
C LYS A 23 -15.70 33.80 -25.34
N GLU A 24 -14.97 34.18 -24.29
CA GLU A 24 -14.08 33.29 -23.56
C GLU A 24 -14.83 31.98 -23.28
N GLN A 25 -14.16 30.84 -23.47
CA GLN A 25 -14.67 29.49 -23.21
C GLN A 25 -14.77 29.21 -21.70
N GLY A 26 -15.39 30.14 -20.97
CA GLY A 26 -15.69 30.01 -19.55
C GLY A 26 -16.94 29.17 -19.30
N CYS A 27 -17.14 28.82 -18.04
CA CYS A 27 -18.38 28.20 -17.55
C CYS A 27 -19.25 29.22 -16.83
N ASP A 28 -20.54 28.93 -16.68
CA ASP A 28 -21.44 29.79 -15.91
C ASP A 28 -21.10 29.68 -14.40
N PRO A 29 -20.78 30.79 -13.70
CA PRO A 29 -20.33 30.75 -12.31
C PRO A 29 -21.27 30.00 -11.37
N SER A 30 -20.72 29.22 -10.44
CA SER A 30 -21.45 28.40 -9.45
C SER A 30 -22.34 27.29 -10.03
N THR A 31 -22.31 27.03 -11.34
CA THR A 31 -22.93 25.84 -11.91
C THR A 31 -22.11 24.59 -11.59
N THR A 32 -22.77 23.43 -11.56
CA THR A 32 -22.13 22.14 -11.34
C THR A 32 -22.13 21.29 -12.60
N GLN A 33 -21.13 20.44 -12.72
CA GLN A 33 -21.12 19.36 -13.71
C GLN A 33 -20.52 18.08 -13.14
N ARG A 34 -20.74 16.98 -13.86
CA ARG A 34 -20.04 15.72 -13.61
C ARG A 34 -18.57 15.89 -13.96
N CYS A 35 -17.70 15.35 -13.13
CA CYS A 35 -16.28 15.19 -13.44
C CYS A 35 -15.85 13.74 -13.32
N PHE A 36 -14.77 13.40 -14.03
CA PHE A 36 -14.31 12.04 -14.22
C PHE A 36 -12.91 11.87 -13.64
N CYS A 37 -12.72 10.80 -12.89
CA CYS A 37 -11.48 10.54 -12.17
C CYS A 37 -10.62 9.47 -12.86
N PRO A 38 -9.28 9.53 -12.72
CA PRO A 38 -8.38 8.50 -13.25
C PRO A 38 -8.65 7.09 -12.71
N ASP A 39 -9.26 6.97 -11.53
CA ASP A 39 -9.69 5.69 -10.93
C ASP A 39 -10.97 5.11 -11.59
N GLY A 40 -11.56 5.83 -12.56
CA GLY A 40 -12.79 5.46 -13.26
C GLY A 40 -14.08 5.92 -12.56
N THR A 41 -13.99 6.55 -11.38
CA THR A 41 -15.14 7.09 -10.67
C THR A 41 -15.65 8.39 -11.30
N VAL A 42 -16.85 8.80 -10.87
CA VAL A 42 -17.50 10.04 -11.29
C VAL A 42 -17.82 10.84 -10.05
N LYS A 43 -17.42 12.11 -10.04
CA LYS A 43 -17.69 13.07 -8.97
C LYS A 43 -18.39 14.30 -9.56
N GLU A 44 -18.52 15.35 -8.76
CA GLU A 44 -19.05 16.65 -9.19
C GLU A 44 -17.99 17.74 -9.01
N GLN A 45 -17.95 18.69 -9.94
CA GLN A 45 -17.13 19.89 -9.85
C GLN A 45 -17.97 21.15 -10.10
N VAL A 46 -17.53 22.26 -9.53
CA VAL A 46 -18.23 23.56 -9.56
C VAL A 46 -17.45 24.52 -10.45
N CYS A 47 -18.15 25.37 -11.20
CA CYS A 47 -17.52 26.45 -11.94
C CYS A 47 -17.02 27.54 -10.99
N LYS A 48 -15.80 28.03 -11.22
CA LYS A 48 -15.19 29.13 -10.45
C LYS A 48 -16.09 30.36 -10.46
N GLN A 49 -16.03 31.16 -9.39
CA GLN A 49 -16.87 32.36 -9.26
C GLN A 49 -16.61 33.41 -10.36
N ASP A 50 -15.38 33.46 -10.88
CA ASP A 50 -14.97 34.37 -11.95
C ASP A 50 -15.31 33.84 -13.37
N GLY A 51 -15.85 32.62 -13.48
CA GLY A 51 -16.18 31.98 -14.75
C GLY A 51 -14.97 31.51 -15.56
N SER A 52 -13.75 31.60 -15.02
CA SER A 52 -12.50 31.31 -15.73
C SER A 52 -12.30 29.81 -16.04
N GLY A 53 -13.05 28.93 -15.37
CA GLY A 53 -12.97 27.49 -15.57
C GLY A 53 -13.59 26.72 -14.42
N TRP A 54 -13.37 25.41 -14.41
CA TRP A 54 -13.86 24.52 -13.37
C TRP A 54 -12.89 24.44 -12.20
N GLU A 55 -13.42 24.34 -10.98
CA GLU A 55 -12.63 23.95 -9.82
C GLU A 55 -12.10 22.52 -10.00
N PRO A 56 -10.94 22.17 -9.40
CA PRO A 56 -10.44 20.81 -9.45
C PRO A 56 -11.49 19.81 -8.98
N CYS A 57 -11.71 18.77 -9.77
CA CYS A 57 -12.56 17.66 -9.35
C CYS A 57 -11.99 17.05 -8.06
N THR A 58 -12.86 16.57 -7.17
CA THR A 58 -12.48 15.86 -5.94
C THR A 58 -12.02 14.43 -6.23
N CYS A 59 -11.09 14.29 -7.17
CA CYS A 59 -10.36 13.06 -7.47
C CYS A 59 -8.99 13.10 -6.81
N ILE A 60 -8.39 11.92 -6.66
CA ILE A 60 -6.95 11.83 -6.50
C ILE A 60 -6.33 11.94 -7.89
N TYR A 61 -5.55 12.99 -8.10
CA TYR A 61 -4.72 13.14 -9.28
C TYR A 61 -3.29 12.81 -8.90
N TYR A 62 -2.68 11.97 -9.73
CA TYR A 62 -1.28 11.60 -9.60
C TYR A 62 -0.47 12.46 -10.59
N THR A 63 0.78 12.65 -10.25
CA THR A 63 1.82 13.27 -11.08
C THR A 63 3.08 12.39 -11.04
N ALA A 64 4.17 12.86 -11.61
CA ALA A 64 5.45 12.19 -11.52
C ALA A 64 6.51 13.17 -11.00
N TRP A 65 7.30 12.73 -10.02
CA TRP A 65 8.50 13.42 -9.61
C TRP A 65 9.72 12.72 -10.20
N CYS A 66 10.67 13.48 -10.74
CA CYS A 66 11.83 12.94 -11.44
C CYS A 66 13.13 13.34 -10.76
N ASP A 67 13.93 12.34 -10.40
CA ASP A 67 15.26 12.54 -9.84
C ASP A 67 16.30 12.54 -10.97
N ASN A 68 16.82 13.73 -11.27
CA ASN A 68 17.85 13.90 -12.30
C ASN A 68 19.16 13.18 -11.97
N SER A 69 19.45 12.89 -10.69
CA SER A 69 20.68 12.22 -10.27
C SER A 69 20.68 10.73 -10.59
N THR A 70 19.49 10.10 -10.56
CA THR A 70 19.31 8.68 -10.84
C THR A 70 18.79 8.41 -12.25
N GLY A 71 18.18 9.42 -12.87
CA GLY A 71 17.49 9.23 -14.14
C GLY A 71 16.22 8.38 -13.99
N LEU A 72 15.57 8.45 -12.82
CA LEU A 72 14.32 7.78 -12.52
C LEU A 72 13.20 8.79 -12.26
N CYS A 73 11.97 8.41 -12.58
CA CYS A 73 10.77 9.11 -12.11
C CYS A 73 9.87 8.19 -11.33
N TRP A 74 9.22 8.80 -10.36
CA TRP A 74 8.41 8.17 -9.35
C TRP A 74 7.00 8.69 -9.46
N GLN A 75 6.05 7.78 -9.34
CA GLN A 75 4.65 8.13 -9.15
C GLN A 75 4.54 9.01 -7.91
N ASP A 76 3.81 10.12 -8.01
CA ASP A 76 3.65 11.06 -6.89
C ASP A 76 2.23 11.64 -6.80
N PRO A 77 1.49 11.43 -5.69
CA PRO A 77 1.86 10.64 -4.51
C PRO A 77 1.88 9.13 -4.79
N GLN A 78 2.18 8.30 -3.79
CA GLN A 78 2.06 6.84 -3.94
C GLN A 78 0.59 6.39 -4.08
N LYS A 79 0.37 5.11 -4.44
CA LYS A 79 -0.97 4.53 -4.63
C LYS A 79 -1.91 4.87 -3.47
N ASP A 80 -3.01 5.53 -3.83
CA ASP A 80 -4.15 5.83 -2.96
C ASP A 80 -3.78 6.54 -1.67
N ALA A 81 -2.69 7.32 -1.66
CA ALA A 81 -2.07 7.94 -0.47
C ALA A 81 -3.05 8.64 0.48
N TYR A 82 -4.18 9.16 -0.02
CA TYR A 82 -5.15 9.93 0.75
C TYR A 82 -6.50 9.24 0.94
N ILE A 83 -6.56 7.93 0.72
CA ILE A 83 -7.73 7.11 1.05
C ILE A 83 -7.53 6.54 2.46
N GLU A 84 -8.32 7.03 3.42
CA GLU A 84 -8.21 6.67 4.85
C GLU A 84 -8.38 5.16 5.11
N ASP A 85 -9.26 4.50 4.35
CA ASP A 85 -9.56 3.07 4.50
C ASP A 85 -8.73 2.17 3.55
N ASP A 86 -7.74 2.70 2.82
CA ASP A 86 -6.83 1.84 2.04
C ASP A 86 -5.95 1.03 2.99
N ILE A 87 -5.74 -0.23 2.66
CA ILE A 87 -4.99 -1.17 3.49
C ILE A 87 -3.66 -1.58 2.83
N GLY A 88 -3.24 -0.89 1.77
CA GLY A 88 -2.14 -1.32 0.91
C GLY A 88 -2.52 -2.49 0.00
N VAL A 89 -1.51 -3.07 -0.63
CA VAL A 89 -1.65 -4.26 -1.50
C VAL A 89 -0.49 -5.22 -1.29
N THR A 90 -0.68 -6.49 -1.65
CA THR A 90 0.41 -7.47 -1.67
C THR A 90 1.37 -7.20 -2.83
N GLN A 91 2.61 -7.68 -2.76
CA GLN A 91 3.60 -7.43 -3.83
C GLN A 91 3.14 -7.91 -5.23
N PRO A 92 2.50 -9.09 -5.39
CA PRO A 92 1.98 -9.49 -6.70
C PRO A 92 0.97 -8.49 -7.28
N ASP A 93 0.14 -7.91 -6.41
CA ASP A 93 -0.78 -6.85 -6.78
C ASP A 93 -0.08 -5.51 -7.02
N ALA A 94 0.98 -5.19 -6.28
CA ALA A 94 1.82 -4.01 -6.51
C ALA A 94 2.50 -4.05 -7.89
N ILE A 95 3.05 -5.21 -8.29
CA ILE A 95 3.60 -5.43 -9.63
C ILE A 95 2.52 -5.20 -10.69
N ARG A 96 1.32 -5.74 -10.48
CA ARG A 96 0.20 -5.56 -11.42
C ARG A 96 -0.28 -4.12 -11.47
N TYR A 97 -0.37 -3.46 -10.31
CA TYR A 97 -0.74 -2.06 -10.20
C TYR A 97 0.18 -1.19 -11.06
N CYS A 98 1.50 -1.30 -10.86
CA CYS A 98 2.43 -0.50 -11.63
C CYS A 98 2.42 -0.82 -13.12
N LYS A 99 2.24 -2.09 -13.51
CA LYS A 99 2.08 -2.46 -14.93
C LYS A 99 0.82 -1.92 -15.59
N GLU A 100 -0.26 -1.76 -14.82
CA GLU A 100 -1.54 -1.25 -15.29
C GLU A 100 -1.63 0.28 -15.22
N LEU A 101 -0.73 0.94 -14.48
CA LEU A 101 -0.72 2.38 -14.28
C LEU A 101 -0.50 3.12 -15.61
N VAL A 102 -1.43 4.00 -15.95
CA VAL A 102 -1.25 5.00 -17.01
C VAL A 102 -1.29 6.38 -16.37
N LEU A 103 -0.16 7.07 -16.42
CA LEU A 103 0.03 8.32 -15.68
C LEU A 103 0.94 9.27 -16.46
N GLY A 104 0.50 10.52 -16.65
CA GLY A 104 1.22 11.52 -17.43
C GLY A 104 1.38 11.11 -18.90
N GLY A 105 0.48 10.25 -19.40
CA GLY A 105 0.56 9.67 -20.75
C GLY A 105 1.57 8.52 -20.91
N TYR A 106 2.10 8.00 -19.81
CA TYR A 106 3.07 6.91 -19.81
C TYR A 106 2.48 5.63 -19.24
N ASN A 107 2.86 4.48 -19.80
CA ASN A 107 2.39 3.15 -19.45
C ASN A 107 3.53 2.13 -19.25
N ASP A 108 4.75 2.62 -19.07
CA ASP A 108 5.99 1.87 -18.83
C ASP A 108 6.38 1.89 -17.33
N TRP A 109 5.42 2.21 -16.46
CA TRP A 109 5.57 2.15 -15.02
C TRP A 109 5.79 0.71 -14.55
N ARG A 110 6.61 0.55 -13.51
CA ARG A 110 6.93 -0.74 -12.90
C ARG A 110 7.14 -0.58 -11.40
N LEU A 111 7.06 -1.70 -10.68
CA LEU A 111 7.51 -1.74 -9.29
C LEU A 111 9.03 -1.58 -9.27
N PRO A 112 9.61 -0.73 -8.39
CA PRO A 112 11.05 -0.55 -8.31
C PRO A 112 11.74 -1.82 -7.82
N THR A 113 13.02 -2.00 -8.14
CA THR A 113 13.91 -2.89 -7.38
C THR A 113 14.24 -2.25 -6.03
N ILE A 114 14.80 -3.00 -5.09
CA ILE A 114 15.21 -2.43 -3.81
C ILE A 114 16.31 -1.38 -3.99
N ASP A 115 17.23 -1.60 -4.94
CA ASP A 115 18.33 -0.67 -5.22
C ASP A 115 17.81 0.68 -5.71
N GLU A 116 16.75 0.66 -6.52
CA GLU A 116 16.05 1.87 -6.97
C GLU A 116 15.21 2.49 -5.86
N LEU A 117 14.47 1.71 -5.09
CA LEU A 117 13.62 2.23 -4.01
C LEU A 117 14.44 2.95 -2.93
N ARG A 118 15.62 2.41 -2.60
CA ARG A 118 16.59 3.04 -1.70
C ARG A 118 17.09 4.40 -2.19
N THR A 119 17.00 4.70 -3.49
CA THR A 119 17.38 6.02 -4.01
C THR A 119 16.46 7.13 -3.54
N LEU A 120 15.28 6.80 -3.02
CA LEU A 120 14.39 7.76 -2.38
C LEU A 120 14.78 8.05 -0.93
N ILE A 121 15.53 7.18 -0.25
CA ILE A 121 15.80 7.37 1.18
C ILE A 121 16.58 8.69 1.37
N ARG A 122 16.14 9.52 2.33
CA ARG A 122 16.84 10.75 2.75
C ARG A 122 16.82 10.86 4.26
N GLY A 123 17.95 11.20 4.87
CA GLY A 123 18.07 11.42 6.31
C GLY A 123 18.48 10.16 7.09
N ASN A 124 18.77 9.05 6.40
CA ASN A 124 19.41 7.87 6.99
C ASN A 124 20.60 7.42 6.11
N PRO A 125 21.81 7.97 6.32
CA PRO A 125 22.98 7.66 5.49
C PRO A 125 23.36 6.17 5.41
N ALA A 126 22.99 5.38 6.42
CA ALA A 126 23.28 3.95 6.44
C ALA A 126 22.45 3.18 5.39
N THR A 127 21.20 3.58 5.17
CA THR A 127 20.27 2.89 4.26
C THR A 127 20.07 3.59 2.92
N GLU A 128 20.50 4.84 2.79
CA GLU A 128 20.62 5.55 1.50
C GLU A 128 21.38 4.71 0.46
N SER A 129 21.13 4.95 -0.83
CA SER A 129 21.84 4.26 -1.91
C SER A 129 23.36 4.44 -1.79
N GLY A 130 24.08 3.33 -1.69
CA GLY A 130 25.53 3.32 -1.46
C GLY A 130 25.96 3.45 0.01
N GLY A 131 25.00 3.50 0.94
CA GLY A 131 25.23 3.42 2.38
C GLY A 131 25.70 2.05 2.87
N GLU A 132 25.92 1.93 4.17
CA GLU A 132 26.48 0.75 4.82
C GLU A 132 25.55 -0.48 4.77
N CYS A 133 24.22 -0.28 4.72
CA CYS A 133 23.25 -1.37 4.63
C CYS A 133 23.50 -2.19 3.35
N GLY A 134 23.93 -3.43 3.54
CA GLY A 134 24.30 -4.35 2.45
C GLY A 134 23.13 -4.99 1.71
N LEU A 135 21.88 -4.66 2.06
CA LEU A 135 20.69 -5.24 1.43
C LEU A 135 20.48 -4.64 0.02
N VAL A 136 20.79 -5.45 -0.98
CA VAL A 136 20.71 -5.13 -2.42
C VAL A 136 19.98 -6.25 -3.19
N GLU A 137 19.72 -6.05 -4.49
CA GLU A 137 19.16 -7.11 -5.33
C GLU A 137 20.02 -8.39 -5.31
N GLY A 138 19.38 -9.54 -5.07
CA GLY A 138 20.05 -10.84 -4.92
C GLY A 138 20.59 -11.14 -3.51
N SER A 139 20.31 -10.30 -2.52
CA SER A 139 20.60 -10.59 -1.11
C SER A 139 19.75 -11.75 -0.59
N SER A 140 20.30 -12.52 0.36
CA SER A 140 19.52 -13.46 1.18
C SER A 140 18.72 -12.71 2.24
N ARG A 141 17.68 -13.35 2.77
CA ARG A 141 16.76 -12.75 3.75
C ARG A 141 17.52 -12.27 4.99
N SER A 142 18.58 -12.99 5.37
CA SER A 142 19.42 -12.65 6.52
C SER A 142 20.08 -11.28 6.43
N ALA A 143 20.16 -10.66 5.24
CA ALA A 143 20.71 -9.31 5.08
C ALA A 143 19.92 -8.24 5.85
N MET A 144 18.63 -8.47 6.13
CA MET A 144 17.84 -7.55 6.97
C MET A 144 18.31 -7.46 8.43
N ASN A 145 19.15 -8.39 8.88
CA ASN A 145 19.70 -8.40 10.25
C ASN A 145 20.98 -7.56 10.39
N ASP A 146 21.46 -6.94 9.30
CA ASP A 146 22.57 -6.00 9.36
C ASP A 146 22.15 -4.78 10.19
N GLU A 147 22.98 -4.40 11.17
CA GLU A 147 22.72 -3.24 12.03
C GLU A 147 22.55 -1.95 11.23
N ALA A 148 23.22 -1.84 10.08
CA ALA A 148 23.10 -0.68 9.20
C ALA A 148 21.75 -0.60 8.47
N CYS A 149 20.99 -1.69 8.40
CA CYS A 149 19.67 -1.75 7.75
C CYS A 149 18.51 -1.47 8.73
N LEU A 150 18.79 -1.40 10.03
CA LEU A 150 17.77 -1.30 11.07
C LEU A 150 17.06 0.08 11.07
N PRO A 151 15.82 0.14 11.58
CA PRO A 151 15.10 1.40 11.82
C PRO A 151 15.88 2.40 12.68
N ILE A 152 15.73 3.68 12.37
CA ILE A 152 16.15 4.80 13.24
C ILE A 152 14.93 5.52 13.82
N GLU A 153 15.09 6.75 14.33
CA GLU A 153 13.99 7.50 14.95
C GLU A 153 12.83 7.71 13.96
N GLU A 154 11.63 7.29 14.33
CA GLU A 154 10.43 7.43 13.49
C GLU A 154 10.14 8.91 13.18
N PHE A 155 9.59 9.16 12.00
CA PHE A 155 9.10 10.45 11.50
C PHE A 155 10.09 11.62 11.62
N SER A 156 11.39 11.33 11.50
CA SER A 156 12.48 12.33 11.60
C SER A 156 13.19 12.59 10.27
N GLY A 157 12.64 12.06 9.17
CA GLY A 157 13.09 12.34 7.82
C GLY A 157 12.72 13.74 7.33
N PRO A 158 13.35 14.21 6.24
CA PRO A 158 13.15 15.58 5.73
C PRO A 158 11.86 15.75 4.92
N GLY A 159 11.20 14.66 4.52
CA GLY A 159 9.97 14.67 3.73
C GLY A 159 8.74 15.16 4.50
N ILE A 160 7.66 15.41 3.77
CA ILE A 160 6.36 15.74 4.38
C ILE A 160 5.96 14.66 5.40
N GLY A 161 5.43 15.07 6.56
CA GLY A 161 5.05 14.13 7.63
C GLY A 161 6.23 13.48 8.37
N GLY A 162 7.46 13.93 8.13
CA GLY A 162 8.66 13.31 8.73
C GLY A 162 9.15 12.08 7.99
N CYS A 163 8.67 11.85 6.77
CA CYS A 163 9.06 10.70 5.97
C CYS A 163 10.51 10.79 5.49
N TYR A 164 11.20 9.66 5.47
CA TYR A 164 12.59 9.50 5.04
C TYR A 164 12.74 9.52 3.51
N TRP A 165 12.21 10.55 2.85
CA TRP A 165 12.27 10.72 1.40
C TRP A 165 12.49 12.19 0.99
N PRO A 166 12.66 12.53 -0.31
CA PRO A 166 12.89 13.91 -0.75
C PRO A 166 11.75 14.85 -0.34
N THR A 167 12.09 16.09 -0.02
CA THR A 167 11.13 17.16 0.38
C THR A 167 10.08 17.47 -0.69
N GLU A 168 10.37 17.13 -1.94
CA GLU A 168 9.56 17.37 -3.12
C GLU A 168 8.52 16.27 -3.35
N LEU A 169 8.71 15.07 -2.76
CA LEU A 169 7.74 13.99 -2.85
C LEU A 169 6.54 14.26 -1.93
N THR A 170 5.35 13.99 -2.47
CA THR A 170 4.08 14.06 -1.76
C THR A 170 3.61 12.66 -1.34
N GLY A 171 2.51 12.62 -0.58
CA GLY A 171 1.94 11.40 -0.01
C GLY A 171 2.13 11.33 1.51
N SER A 172 2.12 10.12 2.05
CA SER A 172 2.25 9.86 3.49
C SER A 172 2.95 8.53 3.75
N CYS A 173 3.76 8.42 4.80
CA CYS A 173 4.44 7.18 5.23
C CYS A 173 3.89 6.66 6.56
N ASP A 174 2.74 7.16 7.00
CA ASP A 174 2.13 6.87 8.30
C ASP A 174 0.88 5.98 8.20
N ARG A 175 0.65 5.35 7.02
CA ARG A 175 -0.52 4.48 6.82
C ARG A 175 -0.43 3.27 7.75
N PRO A 176 -1.40 3.05 8.66
CA PRO A 176 -1.34 1.93 9.59
C PRO A 176 -1.30 0.58 8.87
N ASP A 177 -0.42 -0.32 9.29
CA ASP A 177 -0.45 -1.71 8.84
C ASP A 177 -1.60 -2.45 9.55
N PRO A 178 -2.61 -2.99 8.83
CA PRO A 178 -3.66 -3.79 9.45
C PRO A 178 -3.15 -5.10 10.06
N GLY A 179 -1.98 -5.58 9.62
CA GLY A 179 -1.33 -6.82 10.07
C GLY A 179 -0.40 -6.65 11.26
N ALA A 180 -0.03 -5.41 11.63
CA ALA A 180 0.92 -5.15 12.69
C ALA A 180 0.44 -4.09 13.69
N GLN A 181 0.67 -4.34 14.99
CA GLN A 181 0.34 -3.38 16.03
C GLN A 181 1.44 -2.33 16.14
N GLY A 182 1.18 -1.14 15.59
CA GLY A 182 1.91 0.08 15.95
C GLY A 182 3.05 0.50 15.02
N HIS A 183 3.16 -0.05 13.80
CA HIS A 183 4.01 0.53 12.76
C HIS A 183 3.21 0.77 11.46
N PRO A 184 3.63 1.75 10.63
CA PRO A 184 3.07 1.96 9.30
C PRO A 184 3.41 0.82 8.33
N LEU A 185 2.68 0.77 7.22
CA LEU A 185 2.98 -0.12 6.10
C LEU A 185 4.36 0.19 5.49
N GLU A 186 5.10 -0.87 5.16
CA GLU A 186 6.33 -0.73 4.40
C GLU A 186 6.04 -0.44 2.92
N TYR A 187 7.06 0.04 2.19
CA TYR A 187 6.99 0.26 0.75
C TYR A 187 7.66 -0.89 0.03
N CYS A 188 6.89 -1.58 -0.81
CA CYS A 188 7.38 -2.80 -1.43
C CYS A 188 8.22 -2.55 -2.68
N SER A 189 9.21 -3.44 -2.85
CA SER A 189 9.98 -3.57 -4.08
C SER A 189 9.67 -4.87 -4.81
N SER A 190 10.15 -4.97 -6.05
CA SER A 190 10.13 -6.19 -6.87
C SER A 190 11.25 -7.17 -6.51
N THR A 191 12.18 -6.78 -5.64
CA THR A 191 13.32 -7.62 -5.26
C THR A 191 12.86 -8.73 -4.33
N VAL A 192 13.08 -9.97 -4.76
CA VAL A 192 12.79 -11.19 -4.01
C VAL A 192 14.09 -11.69 -3.38
N SER A 193 14.00 -12.23 -2.16
CA SER A 193 15.16 -12.81 -1.48
C SER A 193 15.75 -13.98 -2.28
N ALA A 194 17.08 -14.07 -2.32
CA ALA A 194 17.77 -15.11 -3.06
C ALA A 194 17.60 -16.53 -2.48
N ASP A 195 17.29 -16.65 -1.18
CA ASP A 195 17.17 -17.91 -0.46
C ASP A 195 15.72 -18.31 -0.13
N ASP A 196 14.75 -17.39 -0.24
CA ASP A 196 13.33 -17.66 0.01
C ASP A 196 12.44 -16.78 -0.87
N PRO A 197 11.74 -17.35 -1.87
CA PRO A 197 10.93 -16.58 -2.80
C PRO A 197 9.67 -15.96 -2.18
N ASN A 198 9.34 -16.30 -0.93
CA ASN A 198 8.22 -15.71 -0.21
C ASN A 198 8.61 -14.43 0.56
N TRP A 199 9.87 -14.01 0.48
CA TRP A 199 10.35 -12.79 1.13
C TRP A 199 10.78 -11.77 0.10
N ILE A 200 10.32 -10.54 0.26
CA ILE A 200 10.57 -9.43 -0.64
C ILE A 200 11.22 -8.29 0.12
N ALA A 201 12.06 -7.51 -0.54
CA ALA A 201 12.73 -6.40 0.10
C ALA A 201 11.83 -5.17 0.13
N ASP A 202 11.81 -4.47 1.26
CA ASP A 202 10.94 -3.33 1.52
C ASP A 202 11.73 -2.17 2.15
N VAL A 203 11.16 -0.97 2.06
CA VAL A 203 11.68 0.24 2.73
C VAL A 203 10.61 0.78 3.68
N MET A 204 11.01 1.07 4.92
CA MET A 204 10.17 1.69 5.94
C MET A 204 10.40 3.21 5.91
N PHE A 205 9.62 3.96 5.13
CA PHE A 205 9.83 5.43 5.01
C PHE A 205 9.43 6.23 6.26
N ASP A 206 8.76 5.62 7.23
CA ASP A 206 8.52 6.19 8.55
C ASP A 206 9.79 6.25 9.40
N ASN A 207 10.72 5.30 9.25
CA ASN A 207 11.90 5.17 10.12
C ASN A 207 13.24 4.95 9.37
N GLY A 208 13.21 5.00 8.04
CA GLY A 208 14.38 4.86 7.18
C GLY A 208 15.00 3.46 7.13
N GLY A 209 14.36 2.44 7.70
CA GLY A 209 14.83 1.05 7.69
C GLY A 209 14.67 0.36 6.33
N VAL A 210 15.48 -0.68 6.10
CA VAL A 210 15.40 -1.54 4.91
C VAL A 210 15.34 -2.99 5.38
N CYS A 211 14.31 -3.72 4.97
CA CYS A 211 14.06 -5.06 5.50
C CYS A 211 13.62 -6.02 4.40
N PHE A 212 13.37 -7.27 4.80
CA PHE A 212 12.54 -8.18 4.02
C PHE A 212 11.23 -8.41 4.77
N ASN A 213 10.09 -8.32 4.09
CA ASN A 213 8.80 -8.80 4.60
C ASN A 213 8.27 -9.92 3.70
N HIS A 214 7.21 -10.59 4.13
CA HIS A 214 6.60 -11.65 3.35
C HIS A 214 5.86 -11.09 2.13
N ILE A 215 5.93 -11.79 1.00
CA ILE A 215 5.33 -11.41 -0.29
C ILE A 215 3.81 -11.15 -0.24
N HIS A 216 3.14 -11.69 0.78
CA HIS A 216 1.70 -11.56 1.03
C HIS A 216 1.35 -10.59 2.17
N SER A 217 2.33 -9.94 2.80
CA SER A 217 2.07 -8.77 3.63
C SER A 217 1.48 -7.64 2.77
N TYR A 218 0.65 -6.81 3.37
CA TYR A 218 0.22 -5.58 2.71
C TYR A 218 1.36 -4.57 2.75
N ALA A 219 1.47 -3.77 1.69
CA ALA A 219 2.49 -2.73 1.57
C ALA A 219 1.97 -1.55 0.75
N GLU A 220 2.61 -0.40 0.95
CA GLU A 220 2.52 0.77 0.09
C GLU A 220 3.20 0.53 -1.25
N VAL A 221 2.73 1.22 -2.29
CA VAL A 221 3.25 1.08 -3.65
C VAL A 221 3.52 2.44 -4.26
N ARG A 222 4.78 2.68 -4.59
CA ARG A 222 5.20 3.81 -5.42
C ARG A 222 5.89 3.27 -6.68
N CYS A 223 5.24 3.45 -7.82
CA CYS A 223 5.79 2.96 -9.08
C CYS A 223 6.95 3.83 -9.56
N VAL A 224 7.91 3.20 -10.23
CA VAL A 224 9.06 3.85 -10.85
C VAL A 224 9.05 3.65 -12.35
N ARG A 225 9.75 4.53 -13.05
CA ARG A 225 10.13 4.40 -14.46
C ARG A 225 11.42 5.16 -14.71
N ASN A 226 11.99 4.98 -15.88
CA ASN A 226 13.14 5.79 -16.29
C ASN A 226 12.70 7.22 -16.65
N ALA A 227 13.55 8.19 -16.34
CA ALA A 227 13.27 9.60 -16.51
C ALA A 227 12.98 9.98 -17.96
N PRO A 228 12.06 10.94 -18.17
CA PRO A 228 11.31 11.04 -19.40
C PRO A 228 12.16 11.47 -20.57
N THR A 229 11.85 10.88 -21.72
CA THR A 229 11.81 11.61 -22.99
C THR A 229 10.46 12.31 -23.04
N THR A 230 10.44 13.63 -22.87
CA THR A 230 9.35 14.62 -23.04
C THR A 230 7.91 14.08 -23.04
N PRO A 231 7.05 14.47 -22.08
CA PRO A 231 5.64 14.07 -22.07
C PRO A 231 4.92 14.51 -23.36
N PRO A 232 3.87 13.78 -23.80
CA PRO A 232 2.98 14.30 -24.83
C PRO A 232 2.27 15.54 -24.28
N ALA A 233 2.65 16.72 -24.76
CA ALA A 233 2.17 17.99 -24.22
C ALA A 233 0.67 18.21 -24.44
N CYS A 234 0.09 17.58 -25.47
CA CYS A 234 -1.32 17.63 -25.86
C CYS A 234 -1.56 16.60 -26.98
N ASP A 235 -2.78 16.11 -27.14
CA ASP A 235 -3.21 15.63 -28.47
C ASP A 235 -3.50 16.87 -29.35
N PRO A 236 -2.72 17.15 -30.41
CA PRO A 236 -2.92 18.33 -31.25
C PRO A 236 -4.25 18.31 -32.04
N LEU A 237 -4.94 17.17 -32.07
CA LEU A 237 -6.29 17.05 -32.62
C LEU A 237 -7.39 17.28 -31.58
N SER A 238 -7.04 17.54 -30.33
CA SER A 238 -8.02 17.81 -29.29
C SER A 238 -8.80 19.10 -29.61
N PRO A 239 -10.13 19.09 -29.47
CA PRO A 239 -10.89 20.33 -29.52
C PRO A 239 -10.49 21.25 -28.35
N PRO A 240 -10.65 22.57 -28.50
CA PRO A 240 -10.58 23.50 -27.37
C PRO A 240 -11.57 23.10 -26.28
N CYS A 241 -11.23 23.39 -25.03
CA CYS A 241 -12.02 22.98 -23.86
C CYS A 241 -11.99 24.05 -22.77
N THR A 242 -12.87 23.93 -21.77
CA THR A 242 -12.85 24.85 -20.62
C THR A 242 -11.76 24.41 -19.64
N PRO A 243 -10.86 25.30 -19.17
CA PRO A 243 -9.82 24.94 -18.20
C PRO A 243 -10.37 24.18 -16.99
N GLY A 244 -9.71 23.07 -16.62
CA GLY A 244 -10.15 22.17 -15.55
C GLY A 244 -11.33 21.25 -15.89
N GLU A 245 -11.92 21.37 -17.08
CA GLU A 245 -12.92 20.40 -17.56
C GLU A 245 -12.29 19.00 -17.62
N THR A 246 -13.05 17.98 -17.23
CA THR A 246 -12.62 16.59 -17.30
C THR A 246 -13.53 15.80 -18.24
N ARG A 247 -12.98 14.78 -18.90
CA ARG A 247 -13.77 13.85 -19.70
C ARG A 247 -13.30 12.41 -19.53
N ARG A 248 -14.20 11.46 -19.74
CA ARG A 248 -13.84 10.04 -19.85
C ARG A 248 -13.02 9.79 -21.09
N CYS A 249 -12.08 8.87 -20.96
CA CYS A 249 -11.28 8.37 -22.06
C CYS A 249 -11.00 6.87 -21.86
N LEU A 250 -10.52 6.21 -22.91
CA LEU A 250 -9.99 4.86 -22.84
C LEU A 250 -8.46 4.97 -22.84
N ALA A 251 -7.81 4.58 -21.74
CA ALA A 251 -6.37 4.68 -21.59
C ALA A 251 -5.66 3.52 -22.33
N ALA A 252 -4.33 3.62 -22.44
CA ALA A 252 -3.52 2.62 -23.14
C ALA A 252 -3.59 1.21 -22.50
N ASN A 253 -3.97 1.13 -21.22
CA ASN A 253 -4.23 -0.12 -20.49
C ASN A 253 -5.65 -0.70 -20.76
N LEU A 254 -6.41 -0.11 -21.69
CA LEU A 254 -7.79 -0.47 -22.03
C LEU A 254 -8.82 -0.28 -20.90
N LYS A 255 -8.46 0.48 -19.87
CA LYS A 255 -9.37 0.85 -18.79
C LYS A 255 -9.92 2.26 -19.00
N ILE A 256 -11.04 2.52 -18.33
CA ILE A 256 -11.59 3.88 -18.26
C ILE A 256 -10.61 4.73 -17.46
N GLY A 257 -10.32 5.89 -18.01
CA GLY A 257 -9.50 6.92 -17.37
C GLY A 257 -10.15 8.29 -17.46
N ALA A 258 -9.36 9.31 -17.14
CA ALA A 258 -9.75 10.71 -17.26
C ALA A 258 -8.69 11.50 -18.03
N GLN A 259 -9.17 12.47 -18.81
CA GLN A 259 -8.34 13.57 -19.31
C GLN A 259 -8.77 14.85 -18.60
N VAL A 260 -7.81 15.74 -18.36
CA VAL A 260 -8.04 17.08 -17.82
C VAL A 260 -7.67 18.11 -18.89
N CYS A 261 -8.53 19.11 -19.07
CA CYS A 261 -8.26 20.24 -19.96
C CYS A 261 -7.13 21.11 -19.38
N SER A 262 -6.19 21.52 -20.22
CA SER A 262 -5.09 22.40 -19.84
C SER A 262 -5.57 23.76 -19.34
N ASP A 263 -4.75 24.42 -18.52
CA ASP A 263 -5.07 25.73 -17.94
C ASP A 263 -5.28 26.83 -19.00
N ASP A 264 -4.65 26.68 -20.17
CA ASP A 264 -4.81 27.60 -21.31
C ASP A 264 -6.01 27.24 -22.22
N GLY A 265 -6.74 26.18 -21.90
CA GLY A 265 -7.91 25.71 -22.67
C GLY A 265 -7.58 25.14 -24.05
N SER A 266 -6.30 24.94 -24.35
CA SER A 266 -5.86 24.55 -25.69
C SER A 266 -6.15 23.09 -26.03
N CYS A 267 -6.13 22.18 -25.05
CA CYS A 267 -6.29 20.76 -25.28
C CYS A 267 -6.67 19.97 -24.02
N PHE A 268 -7.13 18.73 -24.21
CA PHE A 268 -7.10 17.73 -23.16
C PHE A 268 -5.73 17.05 -23.11
N GLY A 269 -5.19 16.89 -21.89
CA GLY A 269 -3.96 16.13 -21.64
C GLY A 269 -4.11 14.63 -21.91
N PRO A 270 -3.07 13.83 -21.63
CA PRO A 270 -3.13 12.38 -21.79
C PRO A 270 -4.27 11.73 -21.00
N CYS A 271 -4.70 10.55 -21.47
CA CYS A 271 -5.70 9.75 -20.77
C CYS A 271 -5.02 8.95 -19.65
N ASP A 272 -5.16 9.43 -18.42
CA ASP A 272 -4.60 8.77 -17.23
C ASP A 272 -5.61 7.79 -16.63
N SER A 273 -5.10 6.66 -16.16
CA SER A 273 -5.88 5.58 -15.58
C SER A 273 -5.12 4.94 -14.42
N THR A 274 -5.69 5.09 -13.24
CA THR A 274 -5.22 4.49 -11.98
C THR A 274 -6.21 3.46 -11.43
N GLY A 275 -7.30 3.18 -12.17
CA GLY A 275 -8.36 2.25 -11.82
C GLY A 275 -7.85 0.81 -11.67
N PHE A 276 -7.28 0.52 -10.53
CA PHE A 276 -6.77 -0.78 -10.13
C PHE A 276 -7.76 -1.46 -9.20
N ILE A 277 -7.98 -2.74 -9.43
CA ILE A 277 -8.82 -3.57 -8.57
C ILE A 277 -7.86 -4.58 -7.94
N PRO A 278 -7.55 -4.50 -6.64
CA PRO A 278 -6.74 -5.50 -5.95
C PRO A 278 -7.34 -6.90 -6.12
N SER A 279 -6.47 -7.90 -6.12
CA SER A 279 -6.92 -9.29 -6.09
C SER A 279 -7.70 -9.50 -4.80
N LYS A 280 -8.79 -10.26 -4.85
CA LYS A 280 -9.44 -10.68 -3.61
C LYS A 280 -8.46 -11.60 -2.90
N ASN A 281 -7.91 -11.14 -1.78
CA ASN A 281 -7.19 -12.02 -0.88
C ASN A 281 -8.14 -13.12 -0.46
N ARG A 282 -7.89 -14.32 -0.99
CA ARG A 282 -8.69 -15.49 -0.69
C ARG A 282 -8.17 -15.99 0.64
N ASP A 283 -8.72 -15.46 1.72
CA ASP A 283 -8.56 -16.06 3.03
C ASP A 283 -9.06 -17.51 2.95
N VAL A 284 -8.13 -18.47 2.90
CA VAL A 284 -8.49 -19.88 2.82
C VAL A 284 -8.79 -20.48 4.19
N SER A 285 -8.53 -19.76 5.30
CA SER A 285 -8.59 -20.30 6.65
C SER A 285 -9.95 -20.93 6.96
N GLU A 286 -11.04 -20.30 6.50
CA GLU A 286 -12.41 -20.82 6.64
C GLU A 286 -12.66 -22.16 5.92
N THR A 287 -11.83 -22.48 4.92
CA THR A 287 -11.92 -23.72 4.14
C THR A 287 -10.94 -24.81 4.59
N CYS A 288 -9.99 -24.46 5.47
CA CYS A 288 -8.99 -25.38 5.98
C CYS A 288 -9.48 -26.12 7.22
N ASP A 289 -8.84 -27.25 7.54
CA ASP A 289 -8.99 -27.89 8.84
C ASP A 289 -8.70 -26.88 9.94
N ARG A 290 -9.34 -26.99 11.11
CA ARG A 290 -9.10 -26.08 12.24
C ARG A 290 -9.01 -26.85 13.54
N ILE A 291 -8.24 -26.31 14.47
CA ILE A 291 -8.09 -26.85 15.83
C ILE A 291 -8.85 -25.93 16.78
N GLU A 292 -9.86 -26.45 17.46
CA GLU A 292 -10.57 -25.74 18.52
C GLU A 292 -9.90 -26.08 19.85
N LEU A 293 -9.17 -25.12 20.40
CA LEU A 293 -8.40 -25.27 21.62
C LEU A 293 -9.18 -24.79 22.84
N THR A 294 -9.22 -25.64 23.85
CA THR A 294 -9.50 -25.25 25.24
C THR A 294 -8.18 -25.32 26.00
N ILE A 295 -7.71 -24.16 26.47
CA ILE A 295 -6.39 -24.00 27.09
C ILE A 295 -6.59 -23.75 28.58
N ARG A 296 -5.95 -24.56 29.41
CA ARG A 296 -6.01 -24.49 30.87
C ARG A 296 -4.62 -24.26 31.44
N VAL A 297 -4.57 -23.64 32.62
CA VAL A 297 -3.36 -23.57 33.45
C VAL A 297 -3.53 -24.47 34.67
N PRO A 298 -2.46 -25.09 35.18
CA PRO A 298 -2.55 -26.11 36.22
C PRO A 298 -2.72 -25.50 37.61
N GLU A 299 -2.45 -24.21 37.76
CA GLU A 299 -2.44 -23.48 39.02
C GLU A 299 -2.80 -22.02 38.82
N LYS A 300 -3.15 -21.36 39.92
CA LYS A 300 -3.49 -19.94 39.91
C LYS A 300 -2.28 -19.11 39.46
N LEU A 301 -2.47 -18.27 38.46
CA LEU A 301 -1.38 -17.45 37.94
C LEU A 301 -0.96 -16.40 38.97
N ALA A 302 0.36 -16.25 39.16
CA ALA A 302 0.92 -15.29 40.12
C ALA A 302 0.63 -13.83 39.72
N LYS A 303 0.48 -13.58 38.41
CA LYS A 303 0.14 -12.29 37.81
C LYS A 303 -0.60 -12.54 36.49
N PRO A 304 -1.37 -11.55 35.99
CA PRO A 304 -1.96 -11.63 34.66
C PRO A 304 -0.86 -11.86 33.60
N PRO A 305 -1.05 -12.82 32.69
CA PRO A 305 -0.12 -13.07 31.60
C PRO A 305 -0.19 -11.94 30.56
N VAL A 306 0.91 -11.74 29.84
CA VAL A 306 1.04 -10.68 28.83
C VAL A 306 0.64 -11.18 27.44
N GLN A 307 0.89 -12.45 27.14
CA GLN A 307 0.64 -12.99 25.81
C GLN A 307 0.37 -14.50 25.84
N LEU A 308 -0.56 -14.95 25.00
CA LEU A 308 -0.80 -16.36 24.68
C LEU A 308 -0.57 -16.57 23.18
N MET A 309 0.15 -17.62 22.80
CA MET A 309 0.39 -17.98 21.41
C MET A 309 0.04 -19.45 21.18
N ALA A 310 -0.52 -19.76 20.00
CA ALA A 310 -0.75 -21.12 19.55
C ALA A 310 -0.46 -21.28 18.05
N PHE A 311 0.60 -21.99 17.68
CA PHE A 311 1.03 -22.09 16.27
C PHE A 311 1.40 -23.52 15.85
N LEU A 312 1.35 -23.76 14.54
CA LEU A 312 1.62 -25.04 13.91
C LEU A 312 3.01 -25.07 13.28
N TYR A 313 3.68 -26.21 13.45
CA TYR A 313 5.01 -26.46 12.90
C TYR A 313 5.03 -27.83 12.22
N ASP A 314 5.63 -27.94 11.03
CA ASP A 314 5.79 -29.20 10.30
C ASP A 314 6.55 -30.20 11.17
N ALA A 315 5.93 -31.36 11.43
CA ALA A 315 6.47 -32.40 12.28
C ALA A 315 7.84 -32.91 11.81
N LYS A 316 8.17 -32.79 10.51
CA LYS A 316 9.47 -33.20 9.94
C LYS A 316 10.62 -32.31 10.35
N THR A 317 10.35 -31.04 10.63
CA THR A 317 11.36 -30.03 10.98
C THR A 317 11.16 -29.49 12.39
N TRP A 318 10.33 -30.17 13.19
CA TRP A 318 10.00 -29.81 14.54
C TRP A 318 11.24 -29.81 15.45
N SER A 319 11.39 -28.72 16.20
CA SER A 319 12.37 -28.52 17.25
C SER A 319 11.65 -28.06 18.53
N TRP A 320 12.15 -28.47 19.71
CA TRP A 320 11.58 -28.05 20.99
C TRP A 320 12.60 -27.28 21.85
N PRO A 321 12.27 -26.06 22.32
CA PRO A 321 11.16 -25.24 21.83
C PRO A 321 11.38 -24.86 20.35
N PRO A 322 10.35 -24.37 19.64
CA PRO A 322 10.52 -23.89 18.27
C PRO A 322 11.55 -22.77 18.20
N ASN A 323 12.43 -22.82 17.20
CA ASN A 323 13.52 -21.86 17.01
C ASN A 323 13.49 -21.17 15.64
N ARG A 324 12.32 -21.19 15.00
CA ARG A 324 12.06 -20.59 13.68
C ARG A 324 10.59 -20.12 13.62
N PRO A 325 10.20 -19.34 12.60
CA PRO A 325 8.80 -18.98 12.39
C PRO A 325 7.90 -20.21 12.23
N PRO A 326 6.61 -20.10 12.62
CA PRO A 326 5.63 -21.17 12.46
C PRO A 326 5.27 -21.41 10.98
N ASP A 327 4.84 -22.62 10.66
CA ASP A 327 4.34 -22.97 9.32
C ASP A 327 2.84 -22.69 9.16
N GLY A 328 2.10 -22.58 10.27
CA GLY A 328 0.70 -22.22 10.24
C GLY A 328 0.09 -21.78 11.57
N GLY A 329 -1.20 -21.49 11.52
CA GLY A 329 -1.82 -20.51 12.41
C GLY A 329 -1.65 -19.09 11.86
N THR A 330 -2.40 -18.12 12.36
CA THR A 330 -2.52 -16.74 11.84
C THR A 330 -2.22 -15.71 12.94
N ASP A 331 -2.20 -14.42 12.62
CA ASP A 331 -1.96 -13.32 13.57
C ASP A 331 -2.87 -13.36 14.80
N TYR A 332 -4.16 -13.68 14.66
CA TYR A 332 -5.08 -13.80 15.81
C TYR A 332 -4.78 -15.00 16.72
N ASN A 333 -3.82 -15.86 16.39
CA ASN A 333 -3.32 -16.89 17.28
C ASN A 333 -2.27 -16.39 18.28
N GLN A 334 -1.90 -15.12 18.21
CA GLN A 334 -1.25 -14.37 19.27
C GLN A 334 -2.29 -13.46 19.95
N VAL A 335 -2.58 -13.71 21.22
CA VAL A 335 -3.52 -12.92 22.02
C VAL A 335 -2.75 -12.16 23.09
N MET A 336 -2.85 -10.83 23.06
CA MET A 336 -2.28 -9.96 24.08
C MET A 336 -3.22 -9.85 25.29
N ASN A 337 -2.64 -9.86 26.49
CA ASN A 337 -3.33 -9.80 27.78
C ASN A 337 -4.51 -10.80 27.89
N PRO A 338 -4.27 -12.11 27.65
CA PRO A 338 -5.34 -13.10 27.62
C PRO A 338 -5.94 -13.28 29.02
N ASP A 339 -7.26 -13.36 29.06
CA ASP A 339 -8.04 -13.52 30.30
C ASP A 339 -8.17 -15.01 30.67
N ILE A 340 -7.05 -15.57 31.14
CA ILE A 340 -6.88 -16.99 31.50
C ILE A 340 -6.40 -17.12 32.95
N ASP A 341 -6.95 -18.09 33.68
CA ASP A 341 -6.49 -18.49 35.02
C ASP A 341 -6.98 -19.93 35.31
N VAL A 342 -6.64 -20.49 36.47
CA VAL A 342 -6.96 -21.89 36.84
C VAL A 342 -8.45 -22.22 36.75
N ASP A 343 -9.32 -21.28 37.12
CA ASP A 343 -10.77 -21.42 37.08
C ASP A 343 -11.39 -20.85 35.80
N LYS A 344 -10.55 -20.40 34.86
CA LYS A 344 -10.95 -19.65 33.67
C LYS A 344 -10.18 -20.13 32.44
N PRO A 345 -10.63 -21.20 31.77
CA PRO A 345 -10.01 -21.68 30.54
C PRO A 345 -10.12 -20.64 29.43
N PHE A 346 -9.12 -20.62 28.55
CA PHE A 346 -9.11 -19.80 27.35
C PHE A 346 -9.49 -20.64 26.13
N HIS A 347 -10.34 -20.11 25.26
CA HIS A 347 -10.78 -20.79 24.04
C HIS A 347 -10.26 -20.05 22.81
N MET A 348 -9.69 -20.77 21.86
CA MET A 348 -9.26 -20.19 20.58
C MET A 348 -9.27 -21.21 19.45
N THR A 349 -9.41 -20.70 18.22
CA THR A 349 -9.33 -21.50 17.00
C THR A 349 -7.96 -21.31 16.35
N VAL A 350 -7.25 -22.39 16.04
CA VAL A 350 -6.02 -22.36 15.22
C VAL A 350 -6.34 -22.94 13.85
N PRO A 351 -6.42 -22.12 12.78
CA PRO A 351 -6.65 -22.63 11.44
C PRO A 351 -5.43 -23.40 10.94
N GLY A 352 -5.67 -24.52 10.28
CA GLY A 352 -4.68 -25.32 9.57
C GLY A 352 -4.34 -24.72 8.21
N CYS A 353 -4.04 -23.43 8.18
CA CYS A 353 -3.53 -22.71 7.01
C CYS A 353 -2.16 -22.10 7.34
N THR A 354 -1.44 -21.67 6.32
CA THR A 354 -0.26 -20.83 6.49
C THR A 354 -0.64 -19.48 7.12
N TYR A 355 0.35 -18.78 7.66
CA TYR A 355 0.15 -17.53 8.39
C TYR A 355 -0.54 -16.44 7.58
N TYR A 356 -0.13 -16.27 6.33
CA TYR A 356 -0.73 -15.31 5.40
C TYR A 356 -2.01 -15.83 4.73
N ARG A 357 -2.55 -16.95 5.22
CA ARG A 357 -3.83 -17.54 4.80
C ARG A 357 -3.91 -17.80 3.29
N GLU A 358 -2.77 -18.12 2.68
CA GLU A 358 -2.70 -18.36 1.23
C GLU A 358 -3.04 -19.81 0.86
N LYS A 359 -2.84 -20.75 1.80
CA LYS A 359 -2.97 -22.18 1.53
C LYS A 359 -3.30 -22.97 2.80
N CYS A 360 -4.15 -23.99 2.63
CA CYS A 360 -4.35 -25.00 3.67
C CYS A 360 -3.12 -25.88 3.83
N LEU A 361 -2.73 -26.10 5.08
CA LEU A 361 -1.71 -27.06 5.44
C LEU A 361 -2.15 -28.48 5.10
N SER A 362 -1.19 -29.29 4.67
CA SER A 362 -1.39 -30.72 4.41
C SER A 362 -0.19 -31.49 4.91
N GLY A 363 -0.44 -32.55 5.68
CA GLY A 363 0.61 -33.34 6.33
C GLY A 363 0.47 -33.38 7.85
N GLN A 364 1.57 -33.69 8.54
CA GLN A 364 1.62 -33.83 9.98
C GLN A 364 2.26 -32.60 10.62
N TYR A 365 1.59 -32.03 11.62
CA TYR A 365 2.02 -30.80 12.28
C TYR A 365 2.02 -30.97 13.80
N MET A 366 2.95 -30.31 14.47
CA MET A 366 3.03 -30.18 15.92
C MET A 366 2.42 -28.83 16.31
N LEU A 367 1.60 -28.83 17.36
CA LEU A 367 1.03 -27.61 17.93
C LEU A 367 1.90 -27.12 19.09
N TYR A 368 2.41 -25.89 18.99
CA TYR A 368 3.08 -25.20 20.09
C TYR A 368 2.09 -24.24 20.75
N VAL A 369 1.95 -24.30 22.07
CA VAL A 369 1.18 -23.30 22.83
C VAL A 369 2.05 -22.73 23.93
N ALA A 370 2.09 -21.41 24.07
CA ALA A 370 2.89 -20.73 25.10
C ALA A 370 2.10 -19.57 25.73
N LEU A 371 2.10 -19.52 27.06
CA LEU A 371 1.56 -18.43 27.86
C LEU A 371 2.72 -17.73 28.56
N MET A 372 2.92 -16.46 28.21
CA MET A 372 4.13 -15.72 28.53
C MET A 372 3.82 -14.46 29.32
N ASN A 373 4.75 -14.09 30.19
CA ASN A 373 4.70 -12.86 30.99
C ASN A 373 5.48 -11.69 30.35
N SER A 374 5.90 -11.84 29.10
CA SER A 374 6.59 -10.81 28.32
C SER A 374 5.99 -10.73 26.91
N ALA A 375 6.04 -9.53 26.33
CA ALA A 375 5.70 -9.27 24.92
C ALA A 375 6.96 -9.15 24.03
N THR A 376 8.16 -9.40 24.57
CA THR A 376 9.41 -9.24 23.81
C THR A 376 9.46 -10.20 22.62
N MET A 377 9.80 -9.67 21.44
CA MET A 377 10.08 -10.44 20.22
C MET A 377 11.59 -10.41 19.92
N PRO A 378 12.23 -11.56 19.54
CA PRO A 378 11.64 -12.89 19.48
C PRO A 378 11.27 -13.41 20.88
N PRO A 379 10.19 -14.21 21.00
CA PRO A 379 9.68 -14.65 22.28
C PRO A 379 10.68 -15.57 22.96
N THR A 380 11.09 -15.19 24.17
CA THR A 380 12.00 -16.00 25.00
C THR A 380 11.29 -16.39 26.28
N MET A 381 11.17 -17.69 26.53
CA MET A 381 10.54 -18.24 27.75
C MET A 381 11.31 -17.84 29.00
N GLN A 382 10.59 -17.49 30.05
CA GLN A 382 11.12 -17.09 31.36
C GLN A 382 10.45 -17.89 32.47
N GLU A 383 11.10 -17.93 33.64
CA GLU A 383 10.49 -18.54 34.82
C GLU A 383 9.15 -17.87 35.13
N GLY A 384 8.12 -18.70 35.36
CA GLY A 384 6.73 -18.25 35.54
C GLY A 384 5.89 -18.26 34.25
N ASP A 385 6.48 -18.54 33.09
CA ASP A 385 5.75 -18.82 31.85
C ASP A 385 5.26 -20.28 31.82
N TYR A 386 4.36 -20.58 30.88
CA TYR A 386 3.80 -21.92 30.69
C TYR A 386 3.80 -22.29 29.22
N TRP A 387 3.86 -23.57 28.91
CA TRP A 387 3.86 -24.07 27.54
C TRP A 387 3.17 -25.43 27.40
N TRP A 388 2.90 -25.83 26.16
CA TRP A 388 2.43 -27.16 25.80
C TRP A 388 2.91 -27.53 24.40
N GLY A 389 3.12 -28.83 24.17
CA GLY A 389 3.46 -29.36 22.84
C GLY A 389 4.75 -30.18 22.77
N MET A 390 5.52 -30.30 23.87
CA MET A 390 6.77 -31.06 23.88
C MET A 390 6.55 -32.54 23.57
N GLN A 391 5.52 -33.13 24.18
CA GLN A 391 5.13 -34.53 24.05
C GLN A 391 3.70 -34.58 23.54
N GLN A 392 3.56 -34.69 22.22
CA GLN A 392 2.27 -34.80 21.53
C GLN A 392 2.44 -35.74 20.33
N GLU A 393 1.34 -36.36 19.90
CA GLU A 393 1.27 -37.00 18.59
C GLU A 393 1.06 -35.94 17.50
N PRO A 394 1.68 -36.07 16.31
CA PRO A 394 1.46 -35.13 15.23
C PRO A 394 0.01 -35.08 14.77
N ILE A 395 -0.50 -33.87 14.55
CA ILE A 395 -1.84 -33.59 14.07
C ILE A 395 -1.86 -33.71 12.54
N LEU A 396 -2.74 -34.57 12.00
CA LEU A 396 -2.90 -34.73 10.56
C LEU A 396 -3.87 -33.69 10.00
N LEU A 397 -3.36 -32.76 9.18
CA LEU A 397 -4.12 -31.74 8.48
C LEU A 397 -4.21 -32.02 6.98
N GLY A 398 -5.26 -31.51 6.33
CA GLY A 398 -5.43 -31.51 4.87
C GLY A 398 -5.65 -32.92 4.28
N SER A 399 -6.30 -33.81 5.03
CA SER A 399 -6.49 -35.23 4.67
C SER A 399 -7.84 -35.53 4.00
N GLY A 400 -8.53 -34.51 3.47
CA GLY A 400 -9.81 -34.67 2.75
C GLY A 400 -10.76 -33.50 2.94
N LYS A 401 -12.01 -33.77 3.33
CA LYS A 401 -12.97 -32.73 3.73
C LYS A 401 -12.46 -32.00 4.95
N GLN A 402 -12.83 -30.72 5.06
CA GLN A 402 -12.56 -29.89 6.23
C GLN A 402 -12.95 -30.60 7.54
N LYS A 403 -12.04 -30.57 8.51
CA LYS A 403 -12.18 -31.16 9.85
C LYS A 403 -12.08 -30.09 10.91
N ILE A 404 -12.81 -30.32 12.00
CA ILE A 404 -12.65 -29.61 13.26
C ILE A 404 -12.00 -30.59 14.22
N ILE A 405 -10.84 -30.24 14.76
CA ILE A 405 -10.06 -31.04 15.70
C ILE A 405 -10.18 -30.37 17.06
N GLU A 406 -10.91 -30.98 17.99
CA GLU A 406 -11.06 -30.45 19.33
C GLU A 406 -9.92 -30.93 20.23
N MET A 407 -9.32 -30.00 20.97
CA MET A 407 -8.22 -30.29 21.89
C MET A 407 -8.43 -29.55 23.21
N ASP A 408 -8.43 -30.29 24.33
CA ASP A 408 -8.41 -29.73 25.68
C ASP A 408 -7.02 -29.99 26.28
N ILE A 409 -6.25 -28.92 26.47
CA ILE A 409 -4.86 -28.97 26.92
C ILE A 409 -4.69 -28.23 28.24
N THR A 410 -3.82 -28.76 29.09
CA THR A 410 -3.34 -28.06 30.29
C THR A 410 -1.87 -27.73 30.09
N LEU A 411 -1.53 -26.44 30.14
CA LEU A 411 -0.16 -25.97 30.02
C LEU A 411 0.68 -26.47 31.21
N VAL A 412 1.98 -26.63 31.00
CA VAL A 412 2.92 -26.98 32.07
C VAL A 412 3.84 -25.79 32.37
N PRO A 413 4.20 -25.56 33.66
CA PRO A 413 5.11 -24.49 34.02
C PRO A 413 6.47 -24.67 33.33
N TYR A 414 6.99 -23.59 32.76
CA TYR A 414 8.33 -23.55 32.22
C TYR A 414 9.36 -23.60 33.37
N LYS A 415 10.30 -24.53 33.26
CA LYS A 415 11.44 -24.67 34.15
C LYS A 415 12.70 -24.72 33.28
N LYS A 416 13.66 -23.84 33.58
CA LYS A 416 14.94 -23.76 32.88
C LYS A 416 15.76 -25.04 33.00
#